data_AF-A0A1E7KZ32-F1
#
_entry.id   AF-A0A1E7KZ32-F1
#
_cell.length_a   1.000
_cell.length_b   1.000
_cell.length_c   1.000
_cell.angle_alpha   90.00
_cell.angle_beta   90.00
_cell.angle_gamma   90.00
#
_symmetry.space_group_name_H-M   'P 1'
#
loop_
_entity.id
_entity.type
_entity.pdbx_description
1 polymer ?
#
loop_
_entity_poly.entity_id
_entity_poly.type
_entity_poly.pdbx_seq_one_letter_code
_entity_poly.pdbx_strand_id
1 'polypeptide(L)'
;MARCPTAHPADASGCTGRPLVTVLDRDNAGADGCEHHAARLLATLAGGRVYGLPHDTDGAAVRVFRAAGRLRPWPWSADARPAAVSVADVART
;
A
#
# COMPACT_ATOMS: atom_id res chain seq x y z
N MET A 1 4.97 -5.53 17.75
CA MET A 1 3.87 -4.99 16.92
C MET A 1 3.78 -5.86 15.69
N ALA A 2 2.60 -6.41 15.36
CA ALA A 2 2.44 -7.17 14.11
C ALA A 2 2.59 -6.24 12.90
N ARG A 3 3.10 -6.75 11.77
CA ARG A 3 3.17 -6.00 10.51
C ARG A 3 1.75 -5.71 10.01
N CYS A 4 1.52 -4.52 9.44
CA CYS A 4 0.20 -4.17 8.92
C CYS A 4 -0.13 -5.00 7.65
N PRO A 5 -1.42 -5.25 7.34
CA PRO A 5 -1.83 -6.05 6.17
C PRO A 5 -1.30 -5.56 4.81
N THR A 6 -1.07 -4.26 4.61
CA THR A 6 -0.44 -3.75 3.37
C THR A 6 1.06 -4.04 3.23
N ALA A 7 1.71 -4.54 4.30
CA ALA A 7 3.14 -4.79 4.28
C ALA A 7 3.46 -6.09 3.53
N HIS A 8 4.05 -5.96 2.35
CA HIS A 8 4.50 -7.12 1.57
C HIS A 8 5.51 -7.96 2.38
N PRO A 9 5.44 -9.31 2.35
CA PRO A 9 6.37 -10.16 3.08
C PRO A 9 7.84 -9.89 2.77
N ALA A 10 8.17 -9.66 1.49
CA ALA A 10 9.53 -9.33 1.04
C ALA A 10 9.96 -7.87 1.28
N ASP A 11 9.05 -6.98 1.71
CA ASP A 11 9.46 -5.64 2.13
C ASP A 11 10.11 -5.73 3.51
N ALA A 12 11.40 -5.44 3.65
CA ALA A 12 12.07 -5.50 4.95
C ALA A 12 11.77 -4.29 5.87
N SER A 13 11.15 -3.23 5.34
CA SER A 13 10.90 -2.02 6.12
C SER A 13 9.84 -2.21 7.20
N GLY A 14 10.09 -1.61 8.37
CA GLY A 14 9.15 -1.59 9.49
C GLY A 14 7.94 -0.71 9.24
N CYS A 15 6.84 -0.95 9.97
CA CYS A 15 5.66 -0.08 9.92
C CYS A 15 5.96 1.25 10.61
N THR A 16 5.44 2.36 10.08
CA THR A 16 5.62 3.71 10.66
C THR A 16 4.48 4.11 11.60
N GLY A 17 3.59 3.18 11.95
CA GLY A 17 2.45 3.44 12.81
C GLY A 17 1.37 2.36 12.69
N ARG A 18 0.20 2.67 13.26
CA ARG A 18 -1.02 1.83 13.12
C ARG A 18 -1.63 1.99 11.72
N PRO A 19 -2.52 1.06 11.32
CA PRO A 19 -3.33 1.26 10.13
C PRO A 19 -4.18 2.54 10.19
N LEU A 20 -4.10 3.35 9.15
CA LEU A 20 -4.84 4.61 8.99
C LEU A 20 -5.63 4.66 7.68
N VAL A 21 -5.28 3.82 6.71
CA VAL A 21 -5.91 3.82 5.38
C VAL A 21 -6.22 2.40 4.95
N THR A 22 -7.17 2.26 4.02
CA THR A 22 -7.39 1.05 3.24
C THR A 22 -6.95 1.33 1.81
N VAL A 23 -6.14 0.44 1.24
CA VAL A 23 -5.83 0.43 -0.20
C VAL A 23 -6.71 -0.61 -0.88
N LEU A 24 -7.40 -0.21 -1.94
CA LEU A 24 -8.25 -1.08 -2.76
C LEU A 24 -7.62 -1.28 -4.14
N ASP A 25 -7.74 -2.48 -4.68
CA ASP A 25 -7.57 -2.69 -6.12
C ASP A 25 -8.83 -2.30 -6.91
N ARG A 26 -8.77 -2.52 -8.23
CA ARG A 26 -9.85 -2.17 -9.16
C ARG A 26 -11.19 -2.87 -8.82
N ASP A 27 -11.12 -4.08 -8.25
CA ASP A 27 -12.26 -4.93 -7.95
C ASP A 27 -12.75 -4.77 -6.50
N ASN A 28 -12.25 -3.75 -5.79
CA ASN A 28 -12.55 -3.43 -4.39
C ASN A 28 -12.06 -4.46 -3.36
N ALA A 29 -11.16 -5.37 -3.73
CA ALA A 29 -10.41 -6.11 -2.73
C ALA A 29 -9.34 -5.19 -2.12
N GLY A 30 -9.09 -5.33 -0.81
CA GLY A 30 -8.30 -4.33 -0.10
C GLY A 30 -7.56 -4.82 1.12
N ALA A 31 -6.65 -3.98 1.59
CA ALA A 31 -5.88 -4.19 2.80
C ALA A 31 -5.69 -2.88 3.58
N ASP A 32 -5.83 -2.98 4.90
CA ASP A 32 -5.60 -1.87 5.82
C ASP A 32 -4.11 -1.71 6.12
N GLY A 33 -3.63 -0.46 6.14
CA GLY A 33 -2.20 -0.18 6.15
C GLY A 33 -1.81 1.08 6.91
N CYS A 34 -0.60 1.06 7.46
CA CYS A 34 0.07 2.29 7.86
C CYS A 34 0.45 3.09 6.60
N GLU A 35 0.67 4.40 6.74
CA GLU A 35 0.95 5.27 5.59
C GLU A 35 2.11 4.77 4.72
N HIS A 36 3.16 4.24 5.36
CA HIS A 36 4.35 3.76 4.67
C HIS A 36 4.09 2.55 3.78
N HIS A 37 3.53 1.48 4.32
CA HIS A 37 3.26 0.26 3.53
C HIS A 37 2.07 0.44 2.58
N ALA A 38 1.08 1.26 2.94
CA ALA A 38 -0.01 1.59 2.04
C ALA A 38 0.47 2.34 0.78
N ALA A 39 1.41 3.28 0.92
CA ALA A 39 1.97 3.99 -0.23
C ALA A 39 2.72 3.03 -1.18
N ARG A 40 3.45 2.07 -0.62
CA ARG A 40 4.20 1.06 -1.40
C ARG A 40 3.28 0.07 -2.10
N LEU A 41 2.21 -0.38 -1.43
CA LEU A 41 1.18 -1.20 -2.05
C LEU A 41 0.47 -0.42 -3.17
N LEU A 42 0.03 0.81 -2.91
CA LEU A 42 -0.65 1.66 -3.89
C LEU A 42 0.22 1.91 -5.13
N ALA A 43 1.51 2.19 -4.96
CA ALA A 43 2.45 2.39 -6.07
C ALA A 43 2.62 1.13 -6.94
N THR A 44 2.32 -0.05 -6.40
CA THR A 44 2.43 -1.33 -7.08
C THR A 44 1.15 -1.70 -7.85
N LEU A 45 -0.01 -1.16 -7.47
CA LEU A 45 -1.30 -1.51 -8.05
C LEU A 45 -1.66 -0.64 -9.26
N ALA A 46 -1.96 -1.29 -10.39
CA ALA A 46 -2.60 -0.66 -11.54
C ALA A 46 -4.07 -0.33 -11.21
N GLY A 47 -4.41 0.95 -11.18
CA GLY A 47 -5.77 1.41 -10.85
C GLY A 47 -6.12 1.32 -9.36
N GLY A 48 -5.12 1.19 -8.49
CA GLY A 48 -5.31 1.19 -7.05
C GLY A 48 -5.89 2.50 -6.54
N ARG A 49 -6.67 2.42 -5.46
CA ARG A 49 -7.28 3.56 -4.76
C ARG A 49 -6.94 3.50 -3.28
N VAL A 50 -6.91 4.65 -2.62
CA VAL A 50 -6.68 4.74 -1.17
C VAL A 50 -7.77 5.57 -0.50
N TYR A 51 -8.23 5.09 0.65
CA TYR A 51 -9.26 5.73 1.46
C TYR A 51 -8.79 5.80 2.92
N GLY A 52 -9.13 6.88 3.62
CA GLY A 52 -8.89 7.00 5.05
C GLY A 52 -9.83 6.07 5.81
N LEU A 53 -9.33 5.41 6.86
CA LEU A 53 -10.17 4.70 7.81
C LEU A 53 -11.00 5.70 8.63
N PRO A 54 -12.12 5.29 9.27
CA PRO A 54 -12.98 6.23 10.01
C PRO A 54 -12.27 7.04 11.11
N HIS A 55 -11.15 6.53 11.64
CA HIS A 55 -10.34 7.21 12.65
C HIS A 55 -9.15 8.01 12.08
N ASP A 56 -8.97 8.05 10.76
CA ASP A 56 -8.02 8.96 10.11
C ASP A 56 -8.61 10.38 10.12
N THR A 57 -8.09 11.20 11.01
CA THR A 57 -8.52 12.60 11.16
C THR A 57 -7.56 13.58 10.49
N ASP A 58 -6.41 13.10 10.04
CA ASP A 58 -5.30 13.95 9.58
C ASP A 58 -5.12 13.92 8.07
N GLY A 59 -5.99 13.24 7.31
CA GLY A 59 -5.88 13.13 5.86
C GLY A 59 -4.74 12.22 5.41
N ALA A 60 -4.50 11.11 6.12
CA ALA A 60 -3.49 10.11 5.80
C ALA A 60 -3.64 9.59 4.37
N ALA A 61 -4.87 9.39 3.87
CA ALA A 61 -5.10 8.94 2.49
C ALA A 61 -4.46 9.86 1.43
N VAL A 62 -4.51 11.18 1.63
CA VAL A 62 -3.89 12.16 0.71
C VAL A 62 -2.37 12.08 0.77
N ARG A 63 -1.79 11.94 1.96
CA ARG A 63 -0.34 11.77 2.13
C ARG A 63 0.14 10.49 1.45
N VAL A 64 -0.58 9.39 1.66
CA VAL A 64 -0.31 8.09 1.02
C VAL A 64 -0.37 8.20 -0.50
N PHE A 65 -1.42 8.80 -1.05
CA PHE A 65 -1.55 8.99 -2.49
C PHE A 65 -0.37 9.77 -3.09
N ARG A 66 0.02 10.88 -2.44
CA ARG A 66 1.16 11.71 -2.86
C ARG A 66 2.49 10.96 -2.74
N ALA A 67 2.67 10.17 -1.68
CA ALA A 67 3.87 9.36 -1.48
C ALA A 67 3.98 8.25 -2.54
N ALA A 68 2.88 7.54 -2.82
CA ALA A 68 2.83 6.49 -3.82
C ALA A 68 3.22 6.99 -5.23
N GLY A 69 2.76 8.19 -5.61
CA GLY A 69 3.13 8.81 -6.89
C GLY A 69 4.62 9.13 -7.07
N ARG A 70 5.44 8.99 -6.02
CA ARG A 70 6.90 9.16 -6.06
C ARG A 70 7.67 7.84 -6.00
N LEU A 71 6.97 6.72 -5.89
CA LEU A 71 7.57 5.40 -5.81
C LEU A 71 7.47 4.70 -7.16
N ARG A 72 8.46 3.85 -7.45
CA ARG A 72 8.34 2.84 -8.51
C ARG A 72 7.43 1.70 -8.04
N PRO A 73 6.74 0.98 -8.96
CA PRO A 73 6.13 -0.30 -8.63
C PRO A 73 7.15 -1.25 -8.00
N TRP A 74 6.71 -2.04 -7.02
CA TRP A 74 7.56 -2.99 -6.29
C TRP A 74 8.79 -2.34 -5.62
N PRO A 75 8.61 -1.27 -4.81
CA PRO A 75 9.72 -0.46 -4.32
C PRO A 75 10.68 -1.18 -3.36
N TRP A 76 10.31 -2.38 -2.88
CA TRP A 76 11.17 -3.26 -2.08
C TRP A 76 12.01 -4.23 -2.91
N SER A 77 11.74 -4.37 -4.22
CA SER A 77 12.50 -5.25 -5.10
C SER A 77 13.46 -4.46 -6.00
N ALA A 78 14.60 -5.06 -6.33
CA ALA A 78 15.48 -4.53 -7.38
C ALA A 78 14.86 -4.73 -8.77
N ASP A 79 14.09 -5.80 -8.95
CA ASP A 79 13.55 -6.20 -10.25
C ASP A 79 12.52 -5.22 -10.79
N ALA A 80 12.66 -4.87 -12.07
CA ALA A 80 11.63 -4.13 -12.78
C ALA A 80 10.48 -5.08 -13.14
N ARG A 81 9.33 -4.88 -12.50
CA ARG A 81 8.11 -5.65 -12.77
C ARG A 81 6.97 -4.68 -13.13
N PRO A 82 6.04 -5.07 -14.01
CA PRO A 82 4.86 -4.26 -14.27
C PRO A 82 4.01 -4.12 -13.00
N ALA A 83 3.16 -3.08 -12.96
CA ALA A 83 2.19 -2.93 -11.89
C ALA A 83 1.25 -4.15 -11.82
N ALA A 84 0.92 -4.59 -10.61
CA ALA A 84 -0.01 -5.68 -10.35
C ALA A 84 -1.46 -5.21 -10.56
N VAL A 85 -2.36 -6.11 -10.95
CA VAL A 85 -3.78 -5.77 -11.19
C VAL A 85 -4.68 -6.05 -9.99
N SER A 86 -4.19 -6.76 -8.97
CA SER A 86 -4.94 -7.09 -7.75
C SER A 86 -4.05 -7.10 -6.50
N VAL A 87 -4.66 -6.90 -5.32
CA VAL A 87 -3.96 -7.02 -4.02
C VAL A 87 -3.43 -8.44 -3.81
N ALA A 88 -4.17 -9.45 -4.27
CA ALA A 88 -3.76 -10.86 -4.17
C ALA A 88 -2.51 -11.18 -5.00
N ASP A 89 -2.34 -10.54 -6.17
CA ASP A 89 -1.13 -10.70 -6.97
C ASP A 89 0.07 -10.08 -6.27
N VAL A 90 -0.11 -8.93 -5.62
CA VAL A 90 0.96 -8.32 -4.82
C VAL A 90 1.37 -9.23 -3.68
N ALA A 91 0.42 -9.85 -2.96
CA ALA A 91 0.73 -10.67 -1.78
C ALA A 91 1.43 -12.02 -2.08
N ARG A 92 1.36 -12.53 -3.32
CA ARG A 92 1.81 -13.88 -3.69
C ARG A 92 3.23 -13.96 -4.25
N THR A 93 3.88 -12.82 -4.48
CA THR A 93 5.13 -12.71 -5.26
C THR A 93 6.36 -12.38 -4.43
#